data_AF-A0AAW8FTY3-F1
#
_entry.id   AF-A0AAW8FTY3-F1
#
_cell.length_a   1.000
_cell.length_b   1.000
_cell.length_c   1.000
_cell.angle_alpha   90.00
_cell.angle_beta   90.00
_cell.angle_gamma   90.00
#
_symmetry.space_group_name_H-M   'P 1'
#
loop_
_entity.id
_entity.type
_entity.pdbx_description
1 polymer ?
#
loop_
_entity_poly.entity_id
_entity_poly.type
_entity_poly.pdbx_seq_one_letter_code
_entity_poly.pdbx_strand_id
1 'polypeptide(L)'
;MPSWDRRLTAAGVRDRALRADYSTAARVFARRILAHYAAVRLLVAPALHPHVVAAYAFLARTDDLADQGPLHERLPRWRAWAEQVTAGLESGRADDPVLRAFLHTVAARRLPHHWVHTYLKATTEELHFTGHATEADFQRYVDNLALPALMLIEDLQYEGGGDEVFRSRCRSFAEGLQRLDFLTDLTDDLAEGRLYLPQEDLDRSGVARADLEHGQDTPAVRELVALTCRRTRKSLTDSRALLDSTVPGFRPLQRALLDLAEHQLGRVESTGTSVTRRAVGYGVRVPVAVLFRERRQLRGGTALDG
;
A
#
# COMPACT_ATOMS: atom_id res chain seq x y z
N MET A 1 -19.91 -8.97 -14.18
CA MET A 1 -19.44 -8.04 -13.12
C MET A 1 -20.19 -6.73 -13.31
N PRO A 2 -20.54 -6.00 -12.24
CA PRO A 2 -21.17 -4.67 -12.40
C PRO A 2 -20.28 -3.77 -13.26
N SER A 3 -20.90 -3.03 -14.19
CA SER A 3 -20.21 -2.00 -14.96
C SER A 3 -19.67 -0.91 -14.04
N TRP A 4 -18.72 -0.12 -14.52
CA TRP A 4 -18.17 1.01 -13.77
C TRP A 4 -19.27 1.99 -13.35
N ASP A 5 -20.19 2.30 -14.25
CA ASP A 5 -21.33 3.18 -13.96
C ASP A 5 -22.25 2.64 -12.86
N ARG A 6 -22.55 1.33 -12.87
CA ARG A 6 -23.33 0.70 -11.79
C ARG A 6 -22.62 0.79 -10.43
N ARG A 7 -21.29 0.74 -10.41
CA ARG A 7 -20.50 0.90 -9.18
C ARG A 7 -20.53 2.35 -8.68
N LEU A 8 -20.41 3.33 -9.57
CA LEU A 8 -20.55 4.74 -9.22
C LEU A 8 -21.95 5.01 -8.63
N THR A 9 -23.01 4.48 -9.24
CA THR A 9 -24.37 4.57 -8.67
C THR A 9 -24.46 3.89 -7.31
N ALA A 10 -23.90 2.69 -7.15
CA ALA A 10 -23.91 1.97 -5.88
C ALA A 10 -23.14 2.70 -4.76
N ALA A 11 -22.11 3.48 -5.11
CA ALA A 11 -21.35 4.33 -4.21
C ALA A 11 -22.00 5.71 -3.97
N GLY A 12 -23.21 5.95 -4.50
CA GLY A 12 -23.90 7.24 -4.37
C GLY A 12 -23.31 8.38 -5.23
N VAL A 13 -22.32 8.10 -6.08
CA VAL A 13 -21.68 9.09 -6.97
C VAL A 13 -22.61 9.35 -8.16
N ARG A 14 -23.52 10.31 -8.02
CA ARG A 14 -24.55 10.62 -9.03
C ARG A 14 -24.15 11.70 -10.03
N ASP A 15 -23.48 12.74 -9.56
CA ASP A 15 -23.10 13.91 -10.36
C ASP A 15 -22.21 13.56 -11.55
N ARG A 16 -22.47 14.17 -12.72
CA ARG A 16 -21.77 13.84 -13.97
C ARG A 16 -20.31 14.26 -13.95
N ALA A 17 -19.98 15.43 -13.41
CA ALA A 17 -18.61 15.91 -13.34
C ALA A 17 -17.78 15.02 -12.40
N LEU A 18 -18.34 14.71 -11.23
CA LEU A 18 -17.72 13.84 -10.26
C LEU A 18 -17.50 12.42 -10.79
N ARG A 19 -18.45 11.85 -11.54
CA ARG A 19 -18.25 10.56 -12.24
C ARG A 19 -17.06 10.60 -13.21
N ALA A 20 -16.81 11.73 -13.88
CA ALA A 20 -15.66 11.90 -14.75
C ALA A 20 -14.35 11.97 -13.96
N ASP A 21 -14.35 12.61 -12.80
CA ASP A 21 -13.21 12.65 -11.87
C ASP A 21 -12.84 11.26 -11.37
N TYR A 22 -13.80 10.48 -10.87
CA TYR A 22 -13.58 9.07 -10.48
C TYR A 22 -13.08 8.22 -11.66
N SER A 23 -13.57 8.47 -12.87
CA SER A 23 -13.11 7.75 -14.07
C SER A 23 -11.67 8.13 -14.44
N THR A 24 -11.22 9.33 -14.10
CA THR A 24 -9.83 9.75 -14.22
C THR A 24 -8.97 9.04 -13.18
N ALA A 25 -9.39 9.01 -11.92
CA ALA A 25 -8.75 8.24 -10.86
C ALA A 25 -8.59 6.75 -11.25
N ALA A 26 -9.64 6.13 -11.79
CA ALA A 26 -9.59 4.75 -12.27
C ALA A 26 -8.53 4.51 -13.34
N ARG A 27 -8.34 5.47 -14.27
CA ARG A 27 -7.29 5.40 -15.31
C ARG A 27 -5.90 5.57 -14.72
N VAL A 28 -5.72 6.48 -13.76
CA VAL A 28 -4.44 6.68 -13.06
C VAL A 28 -4.05 5.40 -12.33
N PHE A 29 -4.94 4.84 -11.51
CA PHE A 29 -4.65 3.61 -10.78
C PHE A 29 -4.37 2.42 -11.72
N ALA A 30 -5.18 2.24 -12.77
CA ALA A 30 -4.97 1.16 -13.73
C ALA A 30 -3.65 1.26 -14.51
N ARG A 31 -3.17 2.49 -14.80
CA ARG A 31 -1.87 2.72 -15.45
C ARG A 31 -0.71 2.49 -14.51
N ARG A 32 -0.85 2.87 -13.23
CA ARG A 32 0.17 2.66 -12.20
C ARG A 32 0.40 1.18 -11.96
N ILE A 33 -0.66 0.43 -11.58
CA ILE A 33 -0.54 -1.02 -11.37
C ILE A 33 -1.84 -1.75 -11.75
N LEU A 34 -1.87 -2.26 -12.99
CA LEU A 34 -3.05 -2.94 -13.55
C LEU A 34 -3.51 -4.16 -12.74
N ALA A 35 -2.57 -4.92 -12.17
CA ALA A 35 -2.89 -6.12 -11.38
C ALA A 35 -3.67 -5.76 -10.09
N HIS A 36 -3.24 -4.71 -9.38
CA HIS A 36 -3.93 -4.22 -8.18
C HIS A 36 -5.29 -3.64 -8.53
N TYR A 37 -5.37 -2.85 -9.61
CA TYR A 37 -6.65 -2.37 -10.12
C TYR A 37 -7.62 -3.51 -10.44
N ALA A 38 -7.15 -4.58 -11.08
CA ALA A 38 -7.95 -5.76 -11.38
C ALA A 38 -8.44 -6.47 -10.10
N ALA A 39 -7.58 -6.62 -9.09
CA ALA A 39 -7.94 -7.20 -7.80
C ALA A 39 -9.06 -6.41 -7.11
N VAL A 40 -8.89 -5.08 -6.98
CA VAL A 40 -9.91 -4.17 -6.43
C VAL A 40 -11.21 -4.31 -7.21
N ARG A 41 -11.13 -4.31 -8.55
CA ARG A 41 -12.30 -4.45 -9.42
C ARG A 41 -13.04 -5.77 -9.25
N LEU A 42 -12.33 -6.86 -9.00
CA LEU A 42 -12.90 -8.20 -8.87
C LEU A 42 -13.48 -8.48 -7.49
N LEU A 43 -12.85 -7.95 -6.45
CA LEU A 43 -12.99 -8.42 -5.08
C LEU A 43 -13.66 -7.44 -4.12
N VAL A 44 -13.68 -6.13 -4.45
CA VAL A 44 -14.33 -5.12 -3.62
C VAL A 44 -15.80 -4.95 -4.02
N ALA A 45 -16.66 -4.86 -3.00
CA ALA A 45 -18.09 -4.63 -3.15
C ALA A 45 -18.39 -3.36 -3.97
N PRO A 46 -19.47 -3.34 -4.77
CA PRO A 46 -19.76 -2.23 -5.68
C PRO A 46 -19.81 -0.85 -5.02
N ALA A 47 -20.33 -0.74 -3.79
CA ALA A 47 -20.47 0.53 -3.08
C ALA A 47 -19.15 1.09 -2.55
N LEU A 48 -18.18 0.24 -2.19
CA LEU A 48 -16.85 0.68 -1.72
C LEU A 48 -15.87 0.90 -2.87
N HIS A 49 -16.07 0.19 -3.97
CA HIS A 49 -15.10 0.11 -5.05
C HIS A 49 -14.63 1.47 -5.61
N PRO A 50 -15.51 2.44 -5.97
CA PRO A 50 -15.05 3.74 -6.47
C PRO A 50 -14.18 4.51 -5.47
N HIS A 51 -14.49 4.41 -4.17
CA HIS A 51 -13.73 5.05 -3.10
C HIS A 51 -12.33 4.47 -2.98
N VAL A 52 -12.21 3.14 -2.98
CA VAL A 52 -10.91 2.44 -2.95
C VAL A 52 -10.08 2.82 -4.19
N VAL A 53 -10.70 2.87 -5.37
CA VAL A 53 -10.02 3.32 -6.59
C VAL A 53 -9.51 4.77 -6.48
N ALA A 54 -10.30 5.67 -5.90
CA ALA A 54 -9.88 7.06 -5.70
C ALA A 54 -8.72 7.20 -4.71
N ALA A 55 -8.72 6.44 -3.61
CA ALA A 55 -7.62 6.43 -2.65
C ALA A 55 -6.31 5.91 -3.25
N TYR A 56 -6.35 4.77 -3.97
CA TYR A 56 -5.16 4.28 -4.67
C TYR A 56 -4.66 5.27 -5.73
N ALA A 57 -5.57 5.92 -6.47
CA ALA A 57 -5.18 6.92 -7.45
C ALA A 57 -4.56 8.17 -6.78
N PHE A 58 -5.06 8.58 -5.63
CA PHE A 58 -4.50 9.67 -4.84
C PHE A 58 -3.10 9.35 -4.34
N LEU A 59 -2.88 8.16 -3.77
CA LEU A 59 -1.55 7.69 -3.37
C LEU A 59 -0.59 7.66 -4.57
N ALA A 60 -0.99 7.03 -5.68
CA ALA A 60 -0.19 6.99 -6.90
C ALA A 60 0.16 8.38 -7.45
N ARG A 61 -0.81 9.30 -7.44
CA ARG A 61 -0.60 10.69 -7.86
C ARG A 61 0.35 11.43 -6.92
N THR A 62 0.28 11.14 -5.63
CA THR A 62 1.14 11.74 -4.61
C THR A 62 2.58 11.25 -4.76
N ASP A 63 2.80 9.94 -4.93
CA ASP A 63 4.12 9.36 -5.20
C ASP A 63 4.73 9.92 -6.48
N ASP A 64 3.97 10.00 -7.57
CA ASP A 64 4.44 10.58 -8.85
C ASP A 64 4.97 12.02 -8.69
N LEU A 65 4.36 12.80 -7.79
CA LEU A 65 4.76 14.18 -7.52
C LEU A 65 5.94 14.26 -6.53
N ALA A 66 6.04 13.31 -5.60
CA ALA A 66 7.10 13.24 -4.59
C ALA A 66 8.41 12.67 -5.14
N ASP A 67 8.35 11.66 -6.02
CA ASP A 67 9.53 10.87 -6.39
C ASP A 67 10.20 11.28 -7.70
N GLN A 68 9.44 11.78 -8.69
CA GLN A 68 9.96 11.97 -10.05
C GLN A 68 10.94 13.15 -10.14
N GLY A 69 12.15 12.90 -10.65
CA GLY A 69 13.16 13.93 -10.94
C GLY A 69 14.07 14.26 -9.74
N PRO A 70 15.07 15.13 -9.93
CA PRO A 70 16.01 15.50 -8.88
C PRO A 70 15.33 16.27 -7.74
N LEU A 71 15.90 16.20 -6.53
CA LEU A 71 15.30 16.76 -5.31
C LEU A 71 14.89 18.24 -5.44
N HIS A 72 15.72 19.06 -6.09
CA HIS A 72 15.46 20.49 -6.27
C HIS A 72 14.25 20.80 -7.18
N GLU A 73 13.88 19.88 -8.09
CA GLU A 73 12.70 20.00 -8.95
C GLU A 73 11.45 19.39 -8.29
N ARG A 74 11.59 18.28 -7.56
CA ARG A 74 10.45 17.61 -6.93
C ARG A 74 9.99 18.32 -5.66
N LEU A 75 10.88 18.99 -4.91
CA LEU A 75 10.52 19.64 -3.65
C LEU A 75 9.49 20.80 -3.79
N PRO A 76 9.61 21.75 -4.75
CA PRO A 76 8.57 22.77 -4.95
C PRO A 76 7.23 22.19 -5.40
N ARG A 77 7.26 21.17 -6.26
CA ARG A 77 6.08 20.46 -6.74
C ARG A 77 5.39 19.69 -5.63
N TRP A 78 6.15 19.03 -4.76
CA TRP A 78 5.66 18.40 -3.54
C TRP A 78 4.96 19.40 -2.64
N ARG A 79 5.59 20.54 -2.33
CA ARG A 79 5.01 21.59 -1.48
C ARG A 79 3.68 22.10 -2.04
N ALA A 80 3.66 22.43 -3.33
CA ALA A 80 2.43 22.86 -4.00
C ALA A 80 1.32 21.80 -3.93
N TRP A 81 1.67 20.51 -4.10
CA TRP A 81 0.71 19.42 -3.94
C TRP A 81 0.19 19.29 -2.51
N ALA A 82 1.08 19.25 -1.52
CA ALA A 82 0.70 19.14 -0.11
C ALA A 82 -0.19 20.31 0.35
N GLU A 83 0.09 21.53 -0.11
CA GLU A 83 -0.75 22.71 0.12
C GLU A 83 -2.13 22.56 -0.54
N GLN A 84 -2.20 22.11 -1.80
CA GLN A 84 -3.47 21.86 -2.49
C GLN A 84 -4.31 20.79 -1.80
N VAL A 85 -3.69 19.69 -1.34
CA VAL A 85 -4.40 18.64 -0.61
C VAL A 85 -4.93 19.18 0.72
N THR A 86 -4.11 19.92 1.48
CA THR A 86 -4.51 20.51 2.75
C THR A 86 -5.67 21.49 2.58
N ALA A 87 -5.57 22.44 1.65
CA ALA A 87 -6.65 23.38 1.34
C ALA A 87 -7.90 22.67 0.80
N GLY A 88 -7.71 21.59 0.06
CA GLY A 88 -8.79 20.75 -0.46
C GLY A 88 -9.56 20.00 0.63
N LEU A 89 -8.88 19.52 1.68
CA LEU A 89 -9.53 18.88 2.83
C LEU A 89 -10.44 19.84 3.59
N GLU A 90 -10.04 21.11 3.69
CA GLU A 90 -10.83 22.15 4.38
C GLU A 90 -12.00 22.64 3.52
N SER A 91 -11.76 22.87 2.23
CA SER A 91 -12.75 23.51 1.33
C SER A 91 -13.64 22.52 0.57
N GLY A 92 -13.23 21.25 0.48
CA GLY A 92 -13.83 20.24 -0.40
C GLY A 92 -13.61 20.49 -1.90
N ARG A 93 -12.69 21.40 -2.27
CA ARG A 93 -12.47 21.85 -3.66
C ARG A 93 -11.01 21.63 -4.09
N ALA A 94 -10.82 21.28 -5.36
CA ALA A 94 -9.51 21.13 -5.98
C ALA A 94 -9.58 21.23 -7.51
N ASP A 95 -8.48 21.61 -8.14
CA ASP A 95 -8.37 21.67 -9.61
C ASP A 95 -7.99 20.31 -10.22
N ASP A 96 -7.25 19.47 -9.49
CA ASP A 96 -6.88 18.13 -9.93
C ASP A 96 -8.08 17.15 -9.82
N PRO A 97 -8.47 16.44 -10.89
CA PRO A 97 -9.61 15.52 -10.88
C PRO A 97 -9.41 14.30 -9.97
N VAL A 98 -8.17 13.83 -9.79
CA VAL A 98 -7.86 12.74 -8.85
C VAL A 98 -8.08 13.24 -7.43
N LEU A 99 -7.60 14.44 -7.13
CA LEU A 99 -7.82 15.06 -5.81
C LEU A 99 -9.30 15.30 -5.54
N ARG A 100 -10.08 15.82 -6.50
CA ARG A 100 -11.54 15.97 -6.32
C ARG A 100 -12.24 14.65 -6.01
N ALA A 101 -11.93 13.57 -6.74
CA ALA A 101 -12.50 12.25 -6.47
C ALA A 101 -12.11 11.71 -5.07
N PHE A 102 -10.88 12.00 -4.64
CA PHE A 102 -10.41 11.65 -3.30
C PHE A 102 -11.09 12.48 -2.22
N LEU A 103 -11.19 13.81 -2.35
CA LEU A 103 -11.88 14.68 -1.39
C LEU A 103 -13.35 14.30 -1.24
N HIS A 104 -14.04 13.98 -2.34
CA HIS A 104 -15.40 13.43 -2.25
C HIS A 104 -15.42 12.11 -1.49
N THR A 105 -14.42 11.24 -1.70
CA THR A 105 -14.30 9.97 -0.95
C THR A 105 -14.09 10.22 0.55
N VAL A 106 -13.21 11.17 0.92
CA VAL A 106 -12.96 11.58 2.30
C VAL A 106 -14.26 12.02 2.96
N ALA A 107 -15.03 12.90 2.31
CA ALA A 107 -16.32 13.37 2.83
C ALA A 107 -17.37 12.26 2.90
N ALA A 108 -17.55 11.49 1.82
CA ALA A 108 -18.60 10.47 1.71
C ALA A 108 -18.41 9.28 2.66
N ARG A 109 -17.16 8.95 3.00
CA ARG A 109 -16.82 7.87 3.95
C ARG A 109 -16.45 8.40 5.34
N ARG A 110 -16.47 9.73 5.53
CA ARG A 110 -16.00 10.41 6.74
C ARG A 110 -14.60 9.92 7.16
N LEU A 111 -13.71 9.77 6.17
CA LEU A 111 -12.33 9.34 6.42
C LEU A 111 -11.66 10.38 7.33
N PRO A 112 -11.04 9.97 8.45
CA PRO A 112 -10.40 10.91 9.35
C PRO A 112 -9.29 11.70 8.65
N HIS A 113 -9.39 13.03 8.62
CA HIS A 113 -8.41 13.90 7.94
C HIS A 113 -7.00 13.75 8.51
N HIS A 114 -6.87 13.35 9.79
CA HIS A 114 -5.57 13.17 10.41
C HIS A 114 -4.69 12.17 9.66
N TRP A 115 -5.25 11.12 9.05
CA TRP A 115 -4.46 10.20 8.24
C TRP A 115 -3.81 10.88 7.04
N VAL A 116 -4.54 11.75 6.36
CA VAL A 116 -4.02 12.50 5.22
C VAL A 116 -2.93 13.47 5.68
N HIS A 117 -3.17 14.22 6.76
CA HIS A 117 -2.16 15.14 7.30
C HIS A 117 -0.90 14.43 7.77
N THR A 118 -1.03 13.30 8.48
CA THR A 118 0.11 12.50 8.94
C THR A 118 0.90 11.95 7.76
N TYR A 119 0.21 11.39 6.75
CA TYR A 119 0.85 10.90 5.53
C TYR A 119 1.59 12.00 4.76
N LEU A 120 1.00 13.19 4.58
CA LEU A 120 1.68 14.33 3.94
C LEU A 120 2.89 14.79 4.76
N LYS A 121 2.77 14.90 6.08
CA LYS A 121 3.88 15.28 6.94
C LYS A 121 5.03 14.28 6.80
N ALA A 122 4.76 12.99 6.93
CA ALA A 122 5.78 11.96 6.84
C ALA A 122 6.38 11.85 5.44
N THR A 123 5.61 12.05 4.37
CA THR A 123 6.15 12.10 3.00
C THR A 123 7.11 13.28 2.82
N THR A 124 6.85 14.41 3.49
CA THR A 124 7.79 15.55 3.50
C THR A 124 9.11 15.19 4.19
N GLU A 125 9.05 14.42 5.28
CA GLU A 125 10.24 13.91 5.98
C GLU A 125 10.98 12.88 5.10
N GLU A 126 10.24 12.03 4.39
CA GLU A 126 10.78 10.98 3.51
C GLU A 126 11.59 11.52 2.32
N LEU A 127 11.29 12.73 1.85
CA LEU A 127 12.10 13.38 0.81
C LEU A 127 13.57 13.56 1.20
N HIS A 128 13.88 13.51 2.50
CA HIS A 128 15.20 13.62 3.08
C HIS A 128 15.65 12.33 3.78
N PHE A 129 14.98 11.19 3.51
CA PHE A 129 15.30 9.91 4.13
C PHE A 129 16.73 9.45 3.83
N THR A 130 17.43 8.98 4.86
CA THR A 130 18.82 8.51 4.77
C THR A 130 19.01 7.07 5.27
N GLY A 131 17.93 6.32 5.48
CA GLY A 131 17.97 5.00 6.09
C GLY A 131 17.53 4.98 7.56
N HIS A 132 17.34 3.78 8.11
CA HIS A 132 17.05 3.56 9.52
C HIS A 132 18.35 3.21 10.26
N ALA A 133 18.68 3.92 11.35
CA ALA A 133 19.81 3.52 12.18
C ALA A 133 19.42 2.32 13.05
N THR A 134 18.20 2.32 13.58
CA THR A 134 17.70 1.30 14.52
C THR A 134 16.37 0.71 14.08
N GLU A 135 16.00 -0.45 14.64
CA GLU A 135 14.67 -1.03 14.50
C GLU A 135 13.59 -0.07 15.06
N ALA A 136 13.91 0.74 16.07
CA ALA A 136 12.99 1.76 16.57
C ALA A 136 12.72 2.87 15.54
N ASP A 137 13.68 3.19 14.68
CA ASP A 137 13.49 4.14 13.57
C ASP A 137 12.55 3.57 12.52
N PHE A 138 12.73 2.29 12.17
CA PHE A 138 11.83 1.57 11.29
C PHE A 138 10.40 1.52 11.85
N GLN A 139 10.22 1.23 13.15
CA GLN A 139 8.88 1.23 13.75
C GLN A 139 8.22 2.62 13.70
N ARG A 140 8.99 3.70 13.91
CA ARG A 140 8.47 5.07 13.72
C ARG A 140 8.09 5.35 12.27
N TYR A 141 8.86 4.85 11.31
CA TYR A 141 8.52 4.93 9.89
C TYR A 141 7.20 4.20 9.59
N VAL A 142 6.99 3.01 10.16
CA VAL A 142 5.71 2.30 10.05
C VAL A 142 4.56 3.14 10.63
N ASP A 143 4.73 3.69 11.82
CA ASP A 143 3.68 4.45 12.51
C ASP A 143 3.34 5.79 11.84
N ASN A 144 4.33 6.46 11.26
CA ASN A 144 4.18 7.80 10.72
C ASN A 144 3.92 7.84 9.21
N LEU A 145 4.35 6.83 8.45
CA LEU A 145 4.20 6.82 6.99
C LEU A 145 3.38 5.62 6.49
N ALA A 146 3.87 4.40 6.73
CA ALA A 146 3.29 3.20 6.12
C ALA A 146 1.85 2.93 6.61
N LEU A 147 1.60 3.02 7.92
CA LEU A 147 0.27 2.85 8.49
C LEU A 147 -0.66 3.97 8.02
N PRO A 148 -0.36 5.27 8.14
CA PRO A 148 -1.22 6.33 7.60
C PRO A 148 -1.58 6.16 6.12
N ALA A 149 -0.62 5.79 5.27
CA ALA A 149 -0.88 5.49 3.86
C ALA A 149 -1.86 4.32 3.69
N LEU A 150 -1.65 3.22 4.42
CA LEU A 150 -2.56 2.07 4.43
C LEU A 150 -3.97 2.45 4.91
N MET A 151 -4.06 3.28 5.96
CA MET A 151 -5.34 3.72 6.52
C MET A 151 -6.16 4.56 5.54
N LEU A 152 -5.55 5.26 4.57
CA LEU A 152 -6.30 5.96 3.51
C LEU A 152 -7.14 5.01 2.63
N ILE A 153 -6.85 3.71 2.66
CA ILE A 153 -7.61 2.67 1.97
C ILE A 153 -8.41 1.83 2.97
N GLU A 154 -7.77 1.33 4.02
CA GLU A 154 -8.37 0.39 4.97
C GLU A 154 -9.57 1.01 5.72
N ASP A 155 -9.48 2.27 6.15
CA ASP A 155 -10.58 2.92 6.87
C ASP A 155 -11.82 3.15 6.00
N LEU A 156 -11.72 3.13 4.67
CA LEU A 156 -12.88 3.33 3.78
C LEU A 156 -13.98 2.27 3.99
N GLN A 157 -13.60 1.12 4.56
CA GLN A 157 -14.50 0.05 4.96
C GLN A 157 -15.50 0.48 6.04
N TYR A 158 -15.11 1.44 6.87
CA TYR A 158 -15.86 1.94 8.01
C TYR A 158 -16.23 3.42 7.79
N GLU A 159 -17.50 3.77 7.97
CA GLU A 159 -17.86 5.18 7.95
C GLU A 159 -17.35 5.85 9.24
N GLY A 160 -16.45 6.82 9.12
CA GLY A 160 -15.77 7.44 10.27
C GLY A 160 -14.47 6.77 10.69
N GLY A 161 -14.03 5.72 9.99
CA GLY A 161 -12.82 4.94 10.30
C GLY A 161 -13.06 3.80 11.29
N GLY A 162 -12.11 2.86 11.33
CA GLY A 162 -12.15 1.71 12.21
C GLY A 162 -11.77 2.01 13.65
N ASP A 163 -12.10 1.07 14.53
CA ASP A 163 -11.72 1.12 15.95
C ASP A 163 -10.22 0.85 16.15
N GLU A 164 -9.78 0.96 17.41
CA GLU A 164 -8.37 0.77 17.77
C GLU A 164 -7.87 -0.66 17.50
N VAL A 165 -8.75 -1.66 17.63
CA VAL A 165 -8.42 -3.06 17.35
C VAL A 165 -8.14 -3.25 15.87
N PHE A 166 -8.98 -2.69 15.00
CA PHE A 166 -8.76 -2.67 13.55
C PHE A 166 -7.45 -1.98 13.19
N ARG A 167 -7.17 -0.79 13.75
CA ARG A 167 -5.93 -0.04 13.49
C ARG A 167 -4.69 -0.81 13.93
N SER A 168 -4.71 -1.44 15.10
CA SER A 168 -3.60 -2.26 15.59
C SER A 168 -3.33 -3.44 14.64
N ARG A 169 -4.38 -4.08 14.11
CA ARG A 169 -4.26 -5.15 13.11
C ARG A 169 -3.73 -4.64 11.77
N CYS A 170 -4.16 -3.44 11.34
CA CYS A 170 -3.61 -2.76 10.17
C CYS A 170 -2.13 -2.41 10.36
N ARG A 171 -1.70 -2.00 11.56
CA ARG A 171 -0.29 -1.71 11.86
C ARG A 171 0.60 -2.94 11.67
N SER A 172 0.19 -4.11 12.17
CA SER A 172 0.93 -5.36 11.94
C SER A 172 1.00 -5.72 10.46
N PHE A 173 -0.08 -5.44 9.71
CA PHE A 173 -0.10 -5.64 8.27
C PHE A 173 0.85 -4.67 7.54
N ALA A 174 0.81 -3.38 7.87
CA ALA A 174 1.70 -2.35 7.32
C ALA A 174 3.18 -2.69 7.59
N GLU A 175 3.52 -3.10 8.82
CA GLU A 175 4.87 -3.54 9.14
C GLU A 175 5.30 -4.74 8.28
N GLY A 176 4.43 -5.75 8.17
CA GLY A 176 4.70 -6.95 7.39
C GLY A 176 4.90 -6.66 5.90
N LEU A 177 4.07 -5.78 5.31
CA LEU A 177 4.24 -5.35 3.93
C LEU A 177 5.52 -4.56 3.74
N GLN A 178 5.81 -3.60 4.62
CA GLN A 178 6.99 -2.75 4.47
C GLN A 178 8.30 -3.54 4.56
N ARG A 179 8.40 -4.50 5.49
CA ARG A 179 9.58 -5.38 5.56
C ARG A 179 9.69 -6.31 4.35
N LEU A 180 8.56 -6.73 3.80
CA LEU A 180 8.54 -7.54 2.59
C LEU A 180 9.08 -6.73 1.40
N ASP A 181 8.64 -5.48 1.26
CA ASP A 181 9.09 -4.56 0.21
C ASP A 181 10.61 -4.34 0.30
N PHE A 182 11.16 -4.16 1.51
CA PHE A 182 12.63 -4.06 1.72
C PHE A 182 13.41 -5.23 1.15
N LEU A 183 12.80 -6.43 1.11
CA LEU A 183 13.44 -7.63 0.59
C LEU A 183 13.16 -7.85 -0.90
N THR A 184 11.96 -7.51 -1.36
CA THR A 184 11.58 -7.74 -2.76
C THR A 184 12.25 -6.77 -3.70
N ASP A 185 12.50 -5.55 -3.22
CA ASP A 185 13.00 -4.44 -4.03
C ASP A 185 14.44 -4.06 -3.64
N LEU A 186 15.08 -4.84 -2.74
CA LEU A 186 16.42 -4.57 -2.20
C LEU A 186 17.46 -4.19 -3.28
N THR A 187 17.50 -4.96 -4.37
CA THR A 187 18.47 -4.69 -5.46
C THR A 187 18.19 -3.37 -6.19
N ASP A 188 16.92 -3.00 -6.33
CA ASP A 188 16.49 -1.81 -7.07
C ASP A 188 16.71 -0.58 -6.18
N ASP A 189 16.34 -0.69 -4.89
CA ASP A 189 16.63 0.31 -3.86
C ASP A 189 18.13 0.61 -3.76
N LEU A 190 18.98 -0.43 -3.70
CA LEU A 190 20.44 -0.27 -3.65
C LEU A 190 20.97 0.42 -4.91
N ALA A 191 20.42 0.11 -6.09
CA ALA A 191 20.78 0.77 -7.34
C ALA A 191 20.38 2.26 -7.36
N GLU A 192 19.32 2.63 -6.64
CA GLU A 192 18.93 4.03 -6.38
C GLU A 192 19.68 4.68 -5.21
N GLY A 193 20.63 3.96 -4.58
CA GLY A 193 21.40 4.44 -3.45
C GLY A 193 20.65 4.40 -2.12
N ARG A 194 19.49 3.76 -2.05
CA ARG A 194 18.66 3.60 -0.86
C ARG A 194 18.94 2.27 -0.15
N LEU A 195 18.81 2.26 1.17
CA LEU A 195 18.83 1.05 1.98
C LEU A 195 17.89 1.24 3.16
N TYR A 196 16.81 0.48 3.17
CA TYR A 196 15.78 0.57 4.20
C TYR A 196 15.96 -0.43 5.36
N LEU A 197 16.81 -1.45 5.21
CA LEU A 197 17.15 -2.33 6.32
C LEU A 197 17.82 -1.52 7.45
N PRO A 198 17.46 -1.73 8.73
CA PRO A 198 18.11 -1.04 9.84
C PRO A 198 19.62 -1.31 9.90
N GLN A 199 20.41 -0.25 10.03
CA GLN A 199 21.87 -0.35 10.16
C GLN A 199 22.28 -1.24 11.34
N GLU A 200 21.55 -1.18 12.46
CA GLU A 200 21.81 -2.07 13.61
C GLU A 200 21.70 -3.57 13.27
N ASP A 201 20.84 -3.96 12.32
CA ASP A 201 20.72 -5.36 11.93
C ASP A 201 21.87 -5.77 11.01
N LEU A 202 22.33 -4.87 10.14
CA LEU A 202 23.57 -5.05 9.37
C LEU A 202 24.75 -5.27 10.31
N ASP A 203 24.91 -4.40 11.31
CA ASP A 203 26.00 -4.46 12.29
C ASP A 203 25.96 -5.77 13.10
N ARG A 204 24.77 -6.16 13.58
CA ARG A 204 24.55 -7.41 14.33
C ARG A 204 24.84 -8.65 13.50
N SER A 205 24.56 -8.61 12.20
CA SER A 205 24.85 -9.70 11.27
C SER A 205 26.28 -9.67 10.73
N GLY A 206 27.05 -8.61 10.99
CA GLY A 206 28.41 -8.43 10.45
C GLY A 206 28.42 -8.19 8.94
N VAL A 207 27.41 -7.51 8.41
CA VAL A 207 27.24 -7.22 6.98
C VAL A 207 27.56 -5.76 6.70
N ALA A 208 28.48 -5.50 5.78
CA ALA A 208 28.66 -4.16 5.25
C ALA A 208 27.64 -3.89 4.14
N ARG A 209 27.21 -2.64 3.97
CA ARG A 209 26.34 -2.24 2.84
C ARG A 209 26.92 -2.67 1.49
N ALA A 210 28.24 -2.57 1.32
CA ALA A 210 28.94 -3.01 0.12
C ALA A 210 28.77 -4.52 -0.16
N ASP A 211 28.56 -5.37 0.84
CA ASP A 211 28.30 -6.80 0.62
C ASP A 211 26.95 -7.00 -0.07
N LEU A 212 25.96 -6.17 0.26
CA LEU A 212 24.65 -6.18 -0.38
C LEU A 212 24.73 -5.62 -1.81
N GLU A 213 25.41 -4.48 -1.99
CA GLU A 213 25.57 -3.81 -3.28
C GLU A 213 26.32 -4.68 -4.31
N HIS A 214 27.34 -5.43 -3.87
CA HIS A 214 28.06 -6.38 -4.73
C HIS A 214 27.38 -7.75 -4.83
N GLY A 215 26.21 -7.92 -4.20
CA GLY A 215 25.46 -9.15 -4.24
C GLY A 215 26.22 -10.35 -3.66
N GLN A 216 26.96 -10.17 -2.57
CA GLN A 216 27.75 -11.23 -1.94
C GLN A 216 26.84 -12.29 -1.30
N ASP A 217 27.24 -13.56 -1.41
CA ASP A 217 26.54 -14.69 -0.79
C ASP A 217 27.34 -15.26 0.39
N THR A 218 27.51 -14.43 1.42
CA THR A 218 28.22 -14.81 2.65
C THR A 218 27.26 -15.39 3.70
N PRO A 219 27.75 -16.16 4.68
CA PRO A 219 26.94 -16.57 5.83
C PRO A 219 26.27 -15.40 6.57
N ALA A 220 26.97 -14.26 6.67
CA ALA A 220 26.46 -13.04 7.29
C ALA A 220 25.26 -12.46 6.52
N VAL A 221 25.37 -12.32 5.18
CA VAL A 221 24.27 -11.84 4.34
C VAL A 221 23.07 -12.81 4.36
N ARG A 222 23.34 -14.13 4.34
CA ARG A 222 22.29 -15.15 4.49
C ARG A 222 21.52 -14.97 5.80
N GLU A 223 22.22 -14.75 6.91
CA GLU A 223 21.59 -14.55 8.22
C GLU A 223 20.81 -13.23 8.29
N LEU A 224 21.31 -12.13 7.71
CA LEU A 224 20.57 -10.87 7.62
C LEU A 224 19.25 -11.04 6.87
N VAL A 225 19.28 -11.66 5.69
CA VAL A 225 18.07 -11.94 4.90
C VAL A 225 17.12 -12.85 5.70
N ALA A 226 17.64 -13.89 6.34
CA ALA A 226 16.83 -14.80 7.16
C ALA A 226 16.19 -14.09 8.37
N LEU A 227 16.92 -13.18 9.04
CA LEU A 227 16.42 -12.36 10.14
C LEU A 227 15.24 -11.50 9.69
N THR A 228 15.39 -10.77 8.59
CA THR A 228 14.30 -9.93 8.03
C THR A 228 13.11 -10.79 7.61
N CYS A 229 13.33 -11.95 6.98
CA CYS A 229 12.26 -12.90 6.65
C CYS A 229 11.50 -13.39 7.89
N ARG A 230 12.20 -13.72 8.99
CA ARG A 230 11.57 -14.16 10.25
C ARG A 230 10.71 -13.05 10.86
N ARG A 231 11.20 -11.80 10.90
CA ARG A 231 10.41 -10.65 11.37
C ARG A 231 9.20 -10.40 10.47
N THR A 232 9.38 -10.41 9.16
CA THR A 232 8.30 -10.28 8.17
C THR A 232 7.23 -11.34 8.36
N ARG A 233 7.61 -12.61 8.54
CA ARG A 233 6.66 -13.70 8.80
C ARG A 233 5.88 -13.49 10.08
N LYS A 234 6.54 -13.01 11.14
CA LYS A 234 5.87 -12.72 12.41
C LYS A 234 4.80 -11.65 12.20
N SER A 235 5.14 -10.49 11.64
CA SER A 235 4.19 -9.39 11.42
C SER A 235 3.05 -9.82 10.49
N LEU A 236 3.35 -10.54 9.40
CA LEU A 236 2.31 -11.11 8.55
C LEU A 236 1.42 -12.10 9.30
N THR A 237 1.96 -12.94 10.20
CA THR A 237 1.17 -13.90 10.99
C THR A 237 0.23 -13.17 11.94
N ASP A 238 0.73 -12.15 12.62
CA ASP A 238 -0.07 -11.31 13.50
C ASP A 238 -1.18 -10.59 12.69
N SER A 239 -0.90 -10.20 11.44
CA SER A 239 -1.85 -9.52 10.57
C SER A 239 -3.02 -10.38 10.10
N ARG A 240 -2.99 -11.72 10.24
CA ARG A 240 -4.14 -12.59 9.87
C ARG A 240 -5.40 -12.21 10.64
N ALA A 241 -5.25 -11.75 11.89
CA ALA A 241 -6.35 -11.28 12.71
C ALA A 241 -7.10 -10.08 12.09
N LEU A 242 -6.51 -9.37 11.13
CA LEU A 242 -7.18 -8.29 10.40
C LEU A 242 -8.46 -8.78 9.70
N LEU A 243 -8.50 -10.03 9.24
CA LEU A 243 -9.70 -10.60 8.59
C LEU A 243 -10.94 -10.60 9.48
N ASP A 244 -10.75 -10.76 10.80
CA ASP A 244 -11.83 -10.74 11.78
C ASP A 244 -12.42 -9.33 11.96
N SER A 245 -11.61 -8.30 11.71
CA SER A 245 -12.01 -6.88 11.66
C SER A 245 -12.19 -6.37 10.23
N THR A 246 -12.36 -7.23 9.23
CA THR A 246 -12.60 -6.78 7.84
C THR A 246 -14.07 -6.93 7.50
N VAL A 247 -14.68 -5.85 6.97
CA VAL A 247 -16.10 -5.86 6.59
C VAL A 247 -16.35 -6.84 5.42
N PRO A 248 -17.53 -7.48 5.33
CA PRO A 248 -17.80 -8.50 4.30
C PRO A 248 -17.54 -8.04 2.86
N GLY A 249 -17.82 -6.76 2.56
CA GLY A 249 -17.63 -6.18 1.22
C GLY A 249 -16.17 -5.95 0.80
N PHE A 250 -15.22 -6.10 1.72
CA PHE A 250 -13.79 -5.89 1.49
C PHE A 250 -12.95 -7.13 1.82
N ARG A 251 -13.48 -8.03 2.66
CA ARG A 251 -12.85 -9.29 3.10
C ARG A 251 -12.21 -10.14 1.98
N PRO A 252 -12.80 -10.32 0.79
CA PRO A 252 -12.15 -11.06 -0.28
C PRO A 252 -10.86 -10.40 -0.78
N LEU A 253 -10.83 -9.07 -0.86
CA LEU A 253 -9.61 -8.33 -1.20
C LEU A 253 -8.58 -8.51 -0.07
N GLN A 254 -8.98 -8.31 1.19
CA GLN A 254 -8.05 -8.43 2.32
C GLN A 254 -7.40 -9.82 2.39
N ARG A 255 -8.20 -10.88 2.22
CA ARG A 255 -7.67 -12.25 2.18
C ARG A 255 -6.74 -12.47 1.00
N ALA A 256 -7.07 -11.93 -0.18
CA ALA A 256 -6.17 -12.00 -1.32
C ALA A 256 -4.83 -11.31 -1.02
N LEU A 257 -4.84 -10.13 -0.42
CA LEU A 257 -3.61 -9.39 -0.10
C LEU A 257 -2.74 -10.14 0.91
N LEU A 258 -3.33 -10.70 1.97
CA LEU A 258 -2.62 -11.52 2.96
C LEU A 258 -1.96 -12.76 2.31
N ASP A 259 -2.72 -13.51 1.50
CA ASP A 259 -2.21 -14.70 0.80
C ASP A 259 -1.08 -14.34 -0.18
N LEU A 260 -1.20 -13.20 -0.86
CA LEU A 260 -0.17 -12.73 -1.80
C LEU A 260 1.11 -12.30 -1.09
N ALA A 261 0.99 -11.64 0.06
CA ALA A 261 2.13 -11.28 0.90
C ALA A 261 2.85 -12.52 1.43
N GLU A 262 2.11 -13.54 1.89
CA GLU A 262 2.71 -14.84 2.29
C GLU A 262 3.45 -15.52 1.15
N HIS A 263 2.81 -15.57 -0.01
CA HIS A 263 3.39 -16.19 -1.20
C HIS A 263 4.67 -15.47 -1.64
N GLN A 264 4.66 -14.13 -1.66
CA GLN A 264 5.83 -13.35 -2.03
C GLN A 264 6.96 -13.51 -0.99
N LEU A 265 6.63 -13.58 0.30
CA LEU A 265 7.62 -13.92 1.32
C LEU A 265 8.23 -15.32 1.10
N GLY A 266 7.43 -16.33 0.78
CA GLY A 266 7.96 -17.67 0.43
C GLY A 266 8.88 -17.66 -0.80
N ARG A 267 8.61 -16.78 -1.77
CA ARG A 267 9.50 -16.55 -2.93
C ARG A 267 10.79 -15.86 -2.53
N VAL A 268 10.74 -14.90 -1.62
CA VAL A 268 11.95 -14.24 -1.06
C VAL A 268 12.81 -15.28 -0.34
N GLU A 269 12.22 -16.12 0.50
CA GLU A 269 12.96 -17.16 1.22
C GLU A 269 13.63 -18.18 0.32
N SER A 270 12.92 -18.64 -0.71
CA SER A 270 13.51 -19.56 -1.70
C SER A 270 14.55 -18.89 -2.59
N THR A 271 14.47 -17.58 -2.76
CA THR A 271 15.48 -16.78 -3.48
C THR A 271 16.74 -16.57 -2.63
N GLY A 272 16.59 -16.50 -1.31
CA GLY A 272 17.69 -16.32 -0.36
C GLY A 272 18.48 -15.04 -0.66
N THR A 273 19.81 -15.10 -0.60
CA THR A 273 20.68 -13.94 -0.87
C THR A 273 20.58 -13.41 -2.29
N SER A 274 19.98 -14.13 -3.24
CA SER A 274 19.82 -13.61 -4.59
C SER A 274 18.90 -12.38 -4.68
N VAL A 275 18.18 -12.02 -3.59
CA VAL A 275 17.44 -10.75 -3.51
C VAL A 275 18.32 -9.51 -3.63
N THR A 276 19.61 -9.62 -3.34
CA THR A 276 20.60 -8.54 -3.56
C THR A 276 21.01 -8.39 -5.02
N ARG A 277 20.60 -9.31 -5.90
CA ARG A 277 20.98 -9.35 -7.32
C ARG A 277 19.79 -9.27 -8.28
N ARG A 278 18.57 -9.43 -7.77
CA ARG A 278 17.33 -9.36 -8.56
C ARG A 278 16.13 -9.09 -7.66
N ALA A 279 15.17 -8.33 -8.17
CA ALA A 279 13.90 -8.12 -7.50
C ALA A 279 13.04 -9.39 -7.46
N VAL A 280 12.16 -9.48 -6.46
CA VAL A 280 11.25 -10.63 -6.26
C VAL A 280 9.80 -10.21 -6.37
N GLY A 281 9.26 -10.28 -7.59
CA GLY A 281 7.82 -10.11 -7.81
C GLY A 281 6.99 -11.35 -7.43
N TYR A 282 5.66 -11.22 -7.48
CA TYR A 282 4.69 -12.30 -7.18
C TYR A 282 4.75 -13.50 -8.14
N GLY A 283 5.29 -13.33 -9.35
CA GLY A 283 5.02 -14.22 -10.48
C GLY A 283 3.57 -14.11 -10.96
N VAL A 284 3.11 -15.03 -11.83
CA VAL A 284 1.78 -14.92 -12.47
C VAL A 284 0.78 -15.96 -11.97
N ARG A 285 1.22 -17.21 -11.75
CA ARG A 285 0.33 -18.34 -11.48
C ARG A 285 -0.45 -18.21 -10.17
N VAL A 286 0.25 -17.92 -9.07
CA VAL A 286 -0.39 -17.82 -7.74
C VAL A 286 -1.33 -16.62 -7.66
N PRO A 287 -0.95 -15.41 -8.11
CA PRO A 287 -1.91 -14.29 -8.12
C PRO A 287 -3.20 -14.58 -8.89
N VAL A 288 -3.10 -15.16 -10.08
CA VAL A 288 -4.28 -15.53 -10.86
C VAL A 288 -5.14 -16.57 -10.11
N ALA A 289 -4.52 -17.57 -9.49
CA ALA A 289 -5.23 -18.59 -8.72
C ALA A 289 -5.94 -18.01 -7.49
N VAL A 290 -5.27 -17.14 -6.73
CA VAL A 290 -5.85 -16.43 -5.57
C VAL A 290 -7.05 -15.61 -6.02
N LEU A 291 -6.89 -14.75 -7.03
CA LEU A 291 -7.99 -13.92 -7.54
C LEU A 291 -9.18 -14.76 -8.05
N PHE A 292 -8.91 -15.89 -8.70
CA PHE A 292 -9.96 -16.79 -9.20
C PHE A 292 -10.70 -17.49 -8.05
N ARG A 293 -9.98 -17.97 -7.03
CA ARG A 293 -10.56 -18.59 -5.82
C ARG A 293 -11.50 -17.61 -5.12
N GLU A 294 -11.02 -16.40 -4.84
CA GLU A 294 -11.80 -15.35 -4.17
C GLU A 294 -13.03 -14.96 -4.99
N ARG A 295 -12.88 -14.84 -6.31
CA ARG A 295 -13.99 -14.51 -7.20
C ARG A 295 -15.06 -15.62 -7.26
N ARG A 296 -14.67 -16.90 -7.17
CA ARG A 296 -15.61 -18.03 -7.13
C ARG A 296 -16.39 -18.06 -5.83
N GLN A 297 -15.72 -17.87 -4.69
CA GLN A 297 -16.39 -17.84 -3.39
C GLN A 297 -17.45 -16.73 -3.33
N LEU A 298 -17.13 -15.54 -3.85
CA LEU A 298 -18.09 -14.44 -3.97
C LEU A 298 -19.34 -14.78 -4.79
N ARG A 299 -19.22 -15.59 -5.85
CA ARG A 299 -20.36 -16.02 -6.68
C ARG A 299 -21.15 -17.16 -6.05
N GLY A 300 -20.46 -18.06 -5.33
CA GLY A 300 -21.09 -19.19 -4.65
C GLY A 300 -21.93 -18.76 -3.44
N GLY A 301 -21.48 -17.76 -2.68
CA GLY A 301 -22.24 -17.20 -1.55
C GLY A 301 -23.56 -16.55 -1.97
N THR A 302 -23.60 -15.87 -3.12
CA THR A 302 -24.83 -15.24 -3.64
C THR A 302 -25.88 -16.21 -4.18
N ALA A 303 -25.56 -17.51 -4.34
CA ALA A 303 -26.48 -18.51 -4.88
C ALA A 303 -27.28 -19.27 -3.79
N LEU A 304 -26.97 -19.05 -2.51
CA LEU A 304 -27.64 -19.71 -1.37
C LEU A 304 -28.59 -18.79 -0.60
N ASP A 305 -28.63 -17.49 -0.94
CA ASP A 305 -29.48 -16.47 -0.30
C ASP A 305 -30.58 -15.93 -1.25
N GLY A 306 -30.97 -16.70 -2.27
CA GLY A 306 -31.95 -16.33 -3.31
C GLY A 306 -33.18 -17.23 -3.35
#